data_AF-A0A1B7UFG1-F1
#
_entry.id   AF-A0A1B7UFG1-F1
#
_cell.length_a   1.000
_cell.length_b   1.000
_cell.length_c   1.000
_cell.angle_alpha   90.00
_cell.angle_beta   90.00
_cell.angle_gamma   90.00
#
_symmetry.space_group_name_H-M   'P 1'
#
loop_
_entity.id
_entity.type
_entity.pdbx_description
1 polymer ?
#
loop_
_entity_poly.entity_id
_entity_poly.type
_entity_poly.pdbx_seq_one_letter_code
_entity_poly.pdbx_strand_id
1 'polypeptide(L)'
;MPKKKFLWLFAACCLVPLAMAQLVLSAGWFSAGANSKGQWLSEEITLLPATAADQPHWRLVYLAPTDCQQQCQQTLNLMTQIYTALGRKQDNLTLVVLGDVAPKELATTMQFQQGKSSVLAEGQLILVEHNGLALLQYQFPADASQLPLLGKAVMSDLKKLISYDRGPV
;
A
#
# COMPACT_ATOMS: atom_id res chain seq x y z
N MET A 1 46.44 19.41 21.89
CA MET A 1 44.98 19.49 22.20
C MET A 1 44.64 18.35 23.15
N PRO A 2 44.10 18.63 24.35
CA PRO A 2 44.08 17.63 25.42
C PRO A 2 43.14 16.49 25.04
N LYS A 3 43.62 15.25 25.07
CA LYS A 3 42.94 14.01 24.64
C LYS A 3 41.49 13.88 25.16
N LYS A 4 41.19 14.47 26.32
CA LYS A 4 39.85 14.56 26.91
C LYS A 4 38.86 15.39 26.08
N LYS A 5 39.31 16.52 25.50
CA LYS A 5 38.48 17.35 24.61
C LYS A 5 38.12 16.61 23.32
N PHE A 6 39.07 15.86 22.77
CA PHE A 6 38.82 15.01 21.60
C PHE A 6 37.82 13.89 21.92
N LEU A 7 38.00 13.20 23.05
CA LEU A 7 37.08 12.13 23.48
C LEU A 7 35.66 12.66 23.72
N TRP A 8 35.54 13.86 24.32
CA TRP A 8 34.23 14.48 24.56
C TRP A 8 33.56 14.96 23.27
N LEU A 9 34.33 15.53 22.33
CA LEU A 9 33.83 15.89 21.00
C LEU A 9 33.35 14.66 20.22
N PHE A 10 34.09 13.56 20.28
CA PHE A 10 33.70 12.30 19.66
C PHE A 10 32.40 11.76 20.28
N ALA A 11 32.33 11.71 21.61
CA ALA A 11 31.13 11.26 22.31
C ALA A 11 29.91 12.15 22.00
N ALA A 12 30.09 13.47 21.98
CA ALA A 12 29.02 14.41 21.63
C ALA A 12 28.55 14.21 20.18
N CYS A 13 29.46 13.99 19.24
CA CYS A 13 29.12 13.74 17.83
C CYS A 13 28.25 12.48 17.64
N CYS A 14 28.38 11.47 18.51
CA CYS A 14 27.56 10.27 18.47
C CYS A 14 26.26 10.41 19.30
N LEU A 15 26.35 10.95 20.51
CA LEU A 15 25.23 10.98 21.46
C LEU A 15 24.20 12.07 21.13
N VAL A 16 24.63 13.22 20.62
CA VAL A 16 23.72 14.33 20.29
C VAL A 16 22.73 13.94 19.18
N PRO A 17 23.15 13.39 18.03
CA PRO A 17 22.19 12.94 17.01
C PRO A 17 21.23 11.86 17.53
N LEU A 18 21.70 10.95 18.37
CA LEU A 18 20.87 9.88 18.95
C LEU A 18 19.79 10.43 19.89
N ALA A 19 20.19 11.36 20.78
CA ALA A 19 19.27 12.02 21.70
C ALA A 19 18.25 12.88 20.94
N MET A 20 18.69 13.60 19.89
CA MET A 20 17.79 14.37 19.02
C MET A 20 16.78 13.47 18.30
N ALA A 21 17.21 12.33 17.76
CA ALA A 21 16.30 11.38 17.12
C ALA A 21 15.23 10.85 18.09
N GLN A 22 15.63 10.51 19.32
CA GLN A 22 14.70 10.05 20.35
C GLN A 22 13.69 11.13 20.76
N LEU A 23 14.11 12.39 20.82
CA LEU A 23 13.21 13.52 21.09
C LEU A 23 12.20 13.72 19.95
N VAL A 24 12.65 13.67 18.69
CA VAL A 24 11.76 13.80 17.52
C VAL A 24 10.71 12.69 17.52
N LEU A 25 11.11 11.45 17.84
CA LEU A 25 10.21 10.29 17.89
C LEU A 25 9.21 10.40 19.05
N SER A 26 9.67 10.75 20.25
CA SER A 26 8.81 10.87 21.45
C SER A 26 7.89 12.10 21.44
N ALA A 27 8.30 13.19 20.79
CA ALA A 27 7.47 14.39 20.61
C ALA A 27 6.40 14.23 19.52
N GLY A 28 6.35 13.08 18.83
CA GLY A 28 5.40 12.83 17.74
C GLY A 28 5.66 13.66 16.48
N TRP A 29 6.84 14.28 16.35
CA TRP A 29 7.24 15.02 15.15
C TRP A 29 7.55 14.10 13.97
N PHE A 30 7.72 12.80 14.23
CA PHE A 30 7.84 11.78 13.20
C PHE A 30 6.49 11.13 12.89
N SER A 31 5.96 11.42 11.70
CA SER A 31 4.80 10.74 11.15
C SER A 31 5.25 9.69 10.13
N ALA A 32 5.33 8.43 10.59
CA ALA A 32 5.60 7.29 9.71
C ALA A 32 4.59 7.29 8.54
N GLY A 33 5.08 7.21 7.30
CA GLY A 33 4.21 7.13 6.13
C GLY A 33 3.61 8.45 5.63
N ALA A 34 4.02 9.63 6.14
CA ALA A 34 3.48 10.93 5.68
C ALA A 34 3.69 11.25 4.19
N ASN A 35 4.58 10.51 3.52
CA ASN A 35 4.77 10.61 2.07
C ASN A 35 3.84 9.70 1.24
N SER A 36 3.05 8.84 1.87
CA SER A 36 2.04 8.00 1.22
C SER A 36 0.69 8.73 1.19
N LYS A 37 -0.14 8.42 0.20
CA LYS A 37 -1.52 8.92 0.08
C LYS A 37 -2.54 7.95 0.68
N GLY A 38 -2.24 6.66 0.67
CA GLY A 38 -2.94 5.65 1.46
C GLY A 38 -2.56 5.70 2.94
N GLN A 39 -3.37 5.07 3.77
CA GLN A 39 -3.07 4.88 5.19
C GLN A 39 -2.25 3.59 5.37
N TRP A 40 -1.14 3.69 6.09
CA TRP A 40 -0.38 2.50 6.48
C TRP A 40 -1.17 1.70 7.51
N LEU A 41 -1.23 0.38 7.30
CA LEU A 41 -1.76 -0.52 8.29
C LEU A 41 -0.84 -0.53 9.51
N SER A 42 -1.43 -0.48 10.71
CA SER A 42 -0.67 -0.45 11.97
C SER A 42 -0.19 -1.83 12.41
N GLU A 43 -0.73 -2.88 11.82
CA GLU A 43 -0.43 -4.28 12.12
C GLU A 43 -0.06 -5.02 10.84
N GLU A 44 0.77 -6.05 10.98
CA GLU A 44 1.13 -6.93 9.88
C GLU A 44 -0.04 -7.87 9.56
N ILE A 45 -0.69 -7.64 8.42
CA ILE A 45 -1.83 -8.44 7.97
C ILE A 45 -1.44 -9.17 6.68
N THR A 46 -1.30 -10.49 6.74
CA THR A 46 -1.12 -11.33 5.55
C THR A 46 -2.48 -11.59 4.92
N LEU A 47 -2.77 -10.88 3.82
CA LEU A 47 -4.08 -10.93 3.16
C LEU A 47 -4.15 -12.02 2.08
N LEU A 48 -3.04 -12.32 1.43
CA LEU A 48 -2.97 -13.25 0.29
C LEU A 48 -1.77 -14.20 0.47
N PRO A 49 -1.71 -15.35 -0.23
CA PRO A 49 -0.50 -16.15 -0.26
C PRO A 49 0.64 -15.41 -0.99
N ALA A 50 1.86 -15.87 -0.74
CA ALA A 50 3.02 -15.38 -1.49
C ALA A 50 2.90 -15.69 -2.98
N THR A 51 3.31 -14.77 -3.84
CA THR A 51 3.39 -15.00 -5.29
C THR A 51 4.70 -15.69 -5.66
N ALA A 52 4.71 -16.38 -6.80
CA ALA A 52 5.95 -16.94 -7.36
C ALA A 52 6.91 -15.82 -7.82
N ALA A 53 8.20 -16.13 -7.94
CA ALA A 53 9.24 -15.15 -8.25
C ALA A 53 9.13 -14.53 -9.65
N ASP A 54 8.42 -15.18 -10.58
CA ASP A 54 8.14 -14.72 -11.94
C ASP A 54 6.85 -13.89 -12.05
N GLN A 55 6.11 -13.74 -10.94
CA GLN A 55 4.88 -12.98 -10.89
C GLN A 55 5.13 -11.52 -10.47
N PRO A 56 4.21 -10.60 -10.81
CA PRO A 56 4.31 -9.21 -10.38
C PRO A 56 4.40 -9.08 -8.86
N HIS A 57 5.31 -8.24 -8.36
CA HIS A 57 5.50 -8.03 -6.92
C HIS A 57 4.25 -7.42 -6.28
N TRP A 58 3.68 -6.40 -6.93
CA TRP A 58 2.59 -5.61 -6.35
C TRP A 58 1.23 -6.16 -6.72
N ARG A 59 0.31 -6.15 -5.76
CA ARG A 59 -1.08 -6.53 -5.95
C ARG A 59 -1.99 -5.43 -5.41
N LEU A 60 -2.89 -4.94 -6.27
CA LEU A 60 -3.97 -4.05 -5.83
C LEU A 60 -5.20 -4.92 -5.60
N VAL A 61 -5.56 -5.07 -4.31
CA VAL A 61 -6.62 -5.95 -3.85
C VAL A 61 -7.85 -5.12 -3.52
N TYR A 62 -9.00 -5.51 -4.06
CA TYR A 62 -10.30 -4.99 -3.62
C TYR A 62 -11.01 -6.03 -2.75
N LEU A 63 -11.38 -5.62 -1.53
CA LEU A 63 -12.19 -6.43 -0.61
C LEU A 63 -13.65 -6.28 -1.01
N ALA A 64 -14.14 -7.16 -1.89
CA ALA A 64 -15.48 -7.06 -2.46
C ALA A 64 -16.56 -7.51 -1.47
N PRO A 65 -17.65 -6.72 -1.30
CA PRO A 65 -18.81 -7.16 -0.56
C PRO A 65 -19.59 -8.24 -1.32
N THR A 66 -20.40 -9.01 -0.60
CA THR A 66 -21.22 -10.08 -1.20
C THR A 66 -22.22 -9.56 -2.23
N ASP A 67 -22.82 -8.39 -1.98
CA ASP A 67 -23.71 -7.71 -2.93
C ASP A 67 -22.97 -6.53 -3.59
N CYS A 68 -22.51 -6.73 -4.82
CA CYS A 68 -21.77 -5.73 -5.57
C CYS A 68 -22.75 -4.69 -6.16
N GLN A 69 -22.91 -3.59 -5.43
CA GLN A 69 -23.72 -2.44 -5.85
C GLN A 69 -22.91 -1.47 -6.74
N GLN A 70 -23.49 -0.32 -7.08
CA GLN A 70 -22.86 0.69 -7.96
C GLN A 70 -21.45 1.10 -7.51
N GLN A 71 -21.22 1.26 -6.22
CA GLN A 71 -19.91 1.62 -5.66
C GLN A 71 -18.85 0.55 -5.96
N CYS A 72 -19.21 -0.73 -5.84
CA CYS A 72 -18.34 -1.84 -6.19
C CYS A 72 -17.95 -1.81 -7.67
N GLN A 73 -18.92 -1.56 -8.55
CA GLN A 73 -18.65 -1.45 -9.99
C GLN A 73 -17.73 -0.26 -10.32
N GLN A 74 -17.91 0.87 -9.64
CA GLN A 74 -17.03 2.01 -9.75
C GLN A 74 -15.60 1.69 -9.28
N THR A 75 -15.44 0.91 -8.21
CA THR A 75 -14.13 0.45 -7.75
C THR A 75 -13.43 -0.43 -8.77
N LEU A 76 -14.14 -1.41 -9.34
CA LEU A 76 -13.59 -2.29 -10.37
C LEU A 76 -13.14 -1.47 -11.58
N ASN A 77 -13.97 -0.54 -12.04
CA ASN A 77 -13.61 0.37 -13.14
C ASN A 77 -12.39 1.24 -12.81
N LEU A 78 -12.30 1.75 -11.57
CA LEU A 78 -11.16 2.53 -11.11
C LEU A 78 -9.87 1.69 -11.12
N MET A 79 -9.92 0.43 -10.66
CA MET A 79 -8.77 -0.47 -10.67
C MET A 79 -8.27 -0.72 -12.10
N THR A 80 -9.18 -0.93 -13.06
CA THR A 80 -8.81 -1.06 -14.48
C THR A 80 -8.15 0.21 -14.99
N GLN A 81 -8.69 1.39 -14.66
CA GLN A 81 -8.10 2.68 -15.05
C GLN A 81 -6.71 2.87 -14.44
N ILE A 82 -6.51 2.51 -13.17
CA ILE A 82 -5.20 2.54 -12.51
C ILE A 82 -4.23 1.62 -13.25
N TYR A 83 -4.63 0.39 -13.54
CA TYR A 83 -3.80 -0.58 -14.26
C TYR A 83 -3.39 -0.05 -15.64
N THR A 84 -4.34 0.43 -16.45
CA THR A 84 -4.04 1.00 -17.77
C THR A 84 -3.16 2.25 -17.68
N ALA A 85 -3.40 3.12 -16.69
CA ALA A 85 -2.65 4.37 -16.51
C ALA A 85 -1.21 4.15 -15.99
N LEU A 86 -0.85 2.95 -15.53
CA LEU A 86 0.54 2.58 -15.26
C LEU A 86 1.36 2.38 -16.55
N GLY A 87 0.70 2.16 -17.69
CA GLY A 87 1.35 1.94 -18.97
C GLY A 87 2.34 0.79 -18.88
N ARG A 88 3.61 1.03 -19.23
CA ARG A 88 4.68 0.00 -19.19
C ARG A 88 4.91 -0.62 -17.80
N LYS A 89 4.50 0.05 -16.72
CA LYS A 89 4.68 -0.47 -15.36
C LYS A 89 3.56 -1.44 -14.94
N GLN A 90 2.53 -1.63 -15.75
CA GLN A 90 1.41 -2.52 -15.43
C GLN A 90 1.87 -3.98 -15.20
N ASP A 91 2.97 -4.41 -15.84
CA ASP A 91 3.55 -5.75 -15.66
C ASP A 91 4.07 -6.01 -14.23
N ASN A 92 4.17 -4.97 -13.40
CA ASN A 92 4.56 -5.05 -11.99
C ASN A 92 3.35 -5.06 -11.04
N LEU A 93 2.12 -5.04 -11.57
CA LEU A 93 0.89 -5.00 -10.81
C LEU A 93 -0.06 -6.13 -11.22
N THR A 94 -0.59 -6.87 -10.26
CA THR A 94 -1.78 -7.71 -10.46
C THR A 94 -2.99 -7.09 -9.78
N LEU A 95 -4.15 -7.12 -10.46
CA LEU A 95 -5.41 -6.74 -9.86
C LEU A 95 -6.09 -7.98 -9.25
N VAL A 96 -6.46 -7.91 -7.97
CA VAL A 96 -7.11 -9.02 -7.26
C VAL A 96 -8.43 -8.53 -6.66
N VAL A 97 -9.47 -9.32 -6.81
CA VAL A 97 -10.76 -9.12 -6.14
C VAL A 97 -10.95 -10.26 -5.16
N LEU A 98 -10.99 -9.92 -3.87
CA LEU A 98 -11.15 -10.87 -2.77
C LEU A 98 -12.57 -10.74 -2.20
N GLY A 99 -13.36 -11.81 -2.26
CA GLY A 99 -14.72 -11.82 -1.70
C GLY A 99 -15.35 -13.20 -1.79
N ASP A 100 -16.57 -13.36 -1.26
CA ASP A 100 -17.26 -14.66 -1.30
C ASP A 100 -17.77 -15.01 -2.71
N VAL A 101 -18.26 -14.00 -3.41
CA VAL A 101 -18.93 -14.14 -4.72
C VAL A 101 -18.23 -13.24 -5.74
N ALA A 102 -17.90 -13.81 -6.90
CA ALA A 102 -17.31 -13.05 -7.99
C ALA A 102 -18.30 -12.01 -8.52
N PRO A 103 -17.89 -10.72 -8.62
CA PRO A 103 -18.70 -9.72 -9.31
C PRO A 103 -18.96 -10.13 -10.76
N LYS A 104 -20.17 -9.82 -11.27
CA LYS A 104 -20.56 -10.18 -12.65
C LYS A 104 -19.69 -9.51 -13.72
N GLU A 105 -19.24 -8.29 -13.46
CA GLU A 105 -18.49 -7.45 -14.41
C GLU A 105 -17.00 -7.39 -14.03
N LEU A 106 -16.38 -8.56 -13.86
CA LEU A 106 -14.95 -8.66 -13.61
C LEU A 106 -14.17 -8.53 -14.92
N ALA A 107 -13.21 -7.60 -14.97
CA ALA A 107 -12.34 -7.45 -16.14
C ALA A 107 -11.37 -8.65 -16.27
N THR A 108 -10.96 -8.99 -17.50
CA THR A 108 -10.03 -10.10 -17.76
C THR A 108 -8.64 -9.92 -17.16
N THR A 109 -8.26 -8.68 -16.85
CA THR A 109 -7.00 -8.33 -16.16
C THR A 109 -7.07 -8.54 -14.64
N MET A 110 -8.24 -8.90 -14.10
CA MET A 110 -8.45 -9.10 -12.67
C MET A 110 -8.54 -10.58 -12.34
N GLN A 111 -7.96 -10.95 -11.20
CA GLN A 111 -8.08 -12.28 -10.63
C GLN A 111 -9.10 -12.25 -9.49
N PHE A 112 -10.10 -13.12 -9.54
CA PHE A 112 -10.99 -13.34 -8.40
C PHE A 112 -10.42 -14.42 -7.50
N GLN A 113 -10.41 -14.17 -6.19
CA GLN A 113 -10.06 -15.15 -5.17
C GLN A 113 -11.16 -15.19 -4.11
N GLN A 114 -11.57 -16.39 -3.74
CA GLN A 114 -12.52 -16.55 -2.64
C GLN A 114 -11.82 -16.34 -1.30
N GLY A 115 -12.41 -15.47 -0.47
CA GLY A 115 -11.91 -15.23 0.88
C GLY A 115 -12.42 -13.92 1.46
N LYS A 116 -12.19 -13.75 2.76
CA LYS A 116 -12.51 -12.55 3.52
C LYS A 116 -11.40 -12.24 4.50
N SER A 117 -11.14 -10.96 4.71
CA SER A 117 -10.31 -10.53 5.84
C SER A 117 -11.17 -10.49 7.10
N SER A 118 -10.65 -10.99 8.21
CA SER A 118 -11.27 -10.84 9.53
C SER A 118 -10.98 -9.49 10.18
N VAL A 119 -9.99 -8.75 9.67
CA VAL A 119 -9.47 -7.52 10.27
C VAL A 119 -9.83 -6.29 9.42
N LEU A 120 -9.79 -6.42 8.09
CA LEU A 120 -10.05 -5.32 7.17
C LEU A 120 -11.51 -5.31 6.72
N ALA A 121 -12.11 -4.14 6.68
CA ALA A 121 -13.49 -3.98 6.23
C ALA A 121 -13.62 -4.13 4.72
N GLU A 122 -14.76 -4.66 4.27
CA GLU A 122 -15.13 -4.74 2.86
C GLU A 122 -15.27 -3.32 2.24
N GLY A 123 -15.23 -3.25 0.91
CA GLY A 123 -15.34 -2.00 0.14
C GLY A 123 -14.04 -1.20 0.06
N GLN A 124 -12.92 -1.72 0.57
CA GLN A 124 -11.63 -1.04 0.59
C GLN A 124 -10.67 -1.55 -0.49
N LEU A 125 -9.79 -0.67 -0.96
CA LEU A 125 -8.64 -1.02 -1.77
C LEU A 125 -7.42 -1.18 -0.88
N ILE A 126 -6.72 -2.29 -1.03
CA ILE A 126 -5.54 -2.64 -0.25
C ILE A 126 -4.38 -2.87 -1.21
N LEU A 127 -3.24 -2.23 -0.94
CA LEU A 127 -2.01 -2.52 -1.65
C LEU A 127 -1.24 -3.59 -0.90
N VAL A 128 -0.96 -4.69 -1.59
CA VAL A 128 -0.33 -5.89 -1.06
C VAL A 128 0.96 -6.18 -1.82
N GLU A 129 2.00 -6.59 -1.11
CA GLU A 129 3.28 -6.96 -1.72
C GLU A 129 3.40 -8.48 -1.99
N HIS A 130 4.54 -8.95 -2.50
CA HIS A 130 4.64 -10.30 -3.04
C HIS A 130 4.42 -11.39 -1.98
N ASN A 131 4.82 -11.17 -0.72
CA ASN A 131 4.60 -12.14 0.36
C ASN A 131 3.16 -12.18 0.86
N GLY A 132 2.29 -11.28 0.37
CA GLY A 132 0.90 -11.21 0.81
C GLY A 132 0.64 -10.22 1.93
N LEU A 133 1.67 -9.48 2.36
CA LEU A 133 1.54 -8.46 3.38
C LEU A 133 0.78 -7.25 2.83
N ALA A 134 -0.32 -6.91 3.50
CA ALA A 134 -1.07 -5.69 3.24
C ALA A 134 -0.31 -4.49 3.85
N LEU A 135 -0.10 -3.46 3.04
CA LEU A 135 0.72 -2.30 3.42
C LEU A 135 -0.10 -1.02 3.54
N LEU A 136 -0.82 -0.68 2.47
CA LEU A 136 -1.61 0.55 2.39
C LEU A 136 -3.08 0.23 2.18
N GLN A 137 -3.94 0.85 2.98
CA GLN A 137 -5.39 0.85 2.77
C GLN A 137 -5.84 2.19 2.17
N TYR A 138 -6.83 2.12 1.28
CA TYR A 138 -7.50 3.28 0.73
C TYR A 138 -9.01 3.11 0.90
N GLN A 139 -9.61 4.09 1.56
CA GLN A 139 -11.05 4.13 1.74
C GLN A 139 -11.70 4.67 0.48
N PHE A 140 -12.79 4.02 0.07
CA PHE A 140 -13.59 4.51 -1.03
C PHE A 140 -14.36 5.77 -0.59
N PRO A 141 -14.31 6.88 -1.35
CA PRO A 141 -14.99 8.09 -0.96
C PRO A 141 -16.51 7.92 -1.04
N ALA A 142 -17.24 8.49 -0.08
CA ALA A 142 -18.71 8.52 -0.12
C ALA A 142 -19.26 9.30 -1.32
N ASP A 143 -18.49 10.28 -1.81
CA ASP A 143 -18.81 11.08 -2.99
C ASP A 143 -18.05 10.57 -4.22
N ALA A 144 -18.79 10.14 -5.24
CA ALA A 144 -18.24 9.68 -6.51
C ALA A 144 -17.38 10.75 -7.23
N SER A 145 -17.59 12.05 -6.96
CA SER A 145 -16.78 13.13 -7.51
C SER A 145 -15.31 13.07 -7.07
N GLN A 146 -15.03 12.42 -5.94
CA GLN A 146 -13.69 12.26 -5.38
C GLN A 146 -12.97 10.99 -5.88
N LEU A 147 -13.66 10.15 -6.66
CA LEU A 147 -13.10 8.91 -7.18
C LEU A 147 -11.82 9.11 -8.03
N PRO A 148 -11.71 10.15 -8.87
CA PRO A 148 -10.46 10.46 -9.57
C PRO A 148 -9.30 10.82 -8.62
N LEU A 149 -9.58 11.44 -7.47
CA LEU A 149 -8.56 11.75 -6.46
C LEU A 149 -8.05 10.46 -5.79
N LEU A 150 -8.94 9.51 -5.50
CA LEU A 150 -8.54 8.18 -5.04
C LEU A 150 -7.64 7.49 -6.07
N GLY A 151 -8.03 7.49 -7.34
CA GLY A 151 -7.19 6.93 -8.41
C GLY A 151 -5.80 7.55 -8.48
N LYS A 152 -5.73 8.88 -8.35
CA LYS A 152 -4.45 9.63 -8.31
C LYS A 152 -3.61 9.28 -7.09
N ALA A 153 -4.25 9.12 -5.92
CA ALA A 153 -3.57 8.71 -4.68
C ALA A 153 -2.93 7.33 -4.83
N VAL A 154 -3.71 6.31 -5.23
CA VAL A 154 -3.22 4.95 -5.44
C VAL A 154 -2.12 4.92 -6.50
N MET A 155 -2.30 5.64 -7.61
CA MET A 155 -1.31 5.74 -8.69
C MET A 155 0.01 6.35 -8.23
N SER A 156 -0.04 7.42 -7.41
CA SER A 156 1.15 8.07 -6.86
C SER A 156 1.96 7.10 -6.02
N ASP A 157 1.29 6.38 -5.12
CA ASP A 157 1.93 5.44 -4.22
C ASP A 157 2.47 4.21 -4.97
N LEU A 158 1.69 3.64 -5.90
CA LEU A 158 2.14 2.55 -6.78
C LEU A 158 3.39 2.92 -7.58
N LYS A 159 3.39 4.07 -8.25
CA LYS A 159 4.55 4.52 -9.04
C LYS A 159 5.79 4.65 -8.17
N LYS A 160 5.63 5.16 -6.95
CA LYS A 160 6.71 5.29 -5.98
C LYS A 160 7.23 3.92 -5.56
N LEU A 161 6.35 3.03 -5.12
CA LEU A 161 6.71 1.69 -4.64
C LEU A 161 7.37 0.85 -5.73
N ILE A 162 6.80 0.80 -6.93
CA ILE A 162 7.40 0.11 -8.10
C ILE A 162 8.79 0.67 -8.45
N SER A 163 9.04 1.95 -8.20
CA SER A 163 10.36 2.54 -8.50
C SER A 163 11.43 2.24 -7.44
N TYR A 164 11.01 1.96 -6.20
CA TYR A 164 11.91 1.56 -5.11
C TYR A 164 12.02 0.05 -4.94
N ASP A 165 11.10 -0.68 -5.57
CA ASP A 165 11.12 -2.12 -5.63
C ASP A 165 12.43 -2.61 -6.27
N ARG A 166 13.09 -3.52 -5.57
CA ARG A 166 14.34 -4.14 -6.03
C ARG A 166 14.13 -5.56 -6.53
N GLY A 167 12.87 -6.00 -6.67
CA GLY A 167 12.50 -7.37 -6.98
C GLY A 167 12.79 -8.31 -5.81
N PRO A 168 12.29 -9.55 -5.88
CA PRO A 168 12.63 -10.57 -4.90
C PRO A 168 14.15 -10.82 -4.92
N VAL A 169 14.77 -10.70 -3.74
CA VAL A 169 16.16 -11.12 -3.48
C VAL A 169 16.25 -12.64 -3.34
#